data_AF-S8GAY1-F1
#
_entry.id   AF-S8GAY1-F1
#
_cell.length_a   1.000
_cell.length_b   1.000
_cell.length_c   1.000
_cell.angle_alpha   90.00
_cell.angle_beta   90.00
_cell.angle_gamma   90.00
#
_symmetry.space_group_name_H-M   'P 1'
#
loop_
_entity.id
_entity.type
_entity.pdbx_description
1 polymer ?
#
loop_
_entity_poly.entity_id
_entity_poly.type
_entity_poly.pdbx_seq_one_letter_code
_entity_poly.pdbx_strand_id
1 'polypeptide(L)'
;MRELRRLYGYMFRKDRQFFEIARFLIRVISRVPVPSYGFQHVSLCFVPVCRFTMAPKEKKTKEQIAAAAAAGSRKNKKKWSKGKSKDKLNHSVLFDKATYDKLLADIPKARLITPHTVCERLKVNASLARQAIRYLKDQGLIKIVGEHHHSQYIYTRNTSA
;
A
#
# COMPACT_ATOMS: atom_id res chain seq x y z
N MET A 1 5.25 32.93 12.41
CA MET A 1 6.55 32.23 12.61
C MET A 1 6.54 31.07 13.63
N ARG A 2 5.60 30.99 14.59
CA ARG A 2 5.49 29.83 15.53
C ARG A 2 4.70 28.63 14.97
N GLU A 3 3.83 28.84 13.98
CA GLU A 3 3.04 27.77 13.35
C GLU A 3 3.80 26.96 12.29
N LEU A 4 4.72 27.61 11.56
CA LEU A 4 5.57 26.96 10.56
C LEU A 4 6.51 25.93 11.19
N ARG A 5 6.84 26.05 12.49
CA ARG A 5 7.69 25.08 13.20
C ARG A 5 6.91 23.86 13.74
N ARG A 6 5.58 23.95 13.91
CA ARG A 6 4.73 22.80 14.28
C ARG A 6 4.43 21.89 13.09
N LEU A 7 4.45 22.42 11.87
CA LEU A 7 4.27 21.64 10.64
C LEU A 7 5.48 20.74 10.30
N TYR A 8 6.70 21.12 10.70
CA TYR A 8 7.90 20.30 10.48
C TYR A 8 8.16 19.23 11.56
N GLY A 9 7.56 19.35 12.76
CA GLY A 9 7.75 18.40 13.86
C GLY A 9 7.02 17.05 13.73
N TYR A 10 6.11 16.91 12.77
CA TYR A 10 5.29 15.70 12.57
C TYR A 10 5.70 14.84 11.37
N MET A 11 6.86 15.10 10.78
CA MET A 11 7.40 14.29 9.68
C MET A 11 8.19 13.04 10.12
N PHE A 12 8.51 12.88 11.42
CA PHE A 12 9.44 11.85 11.92
C PHE A 12 8.80 10.72 12.75
N ARG A 13 7.52 10.38 12.51
CA ARG A 13 6.82 9.29 13.24
C ARG A 13 6.13 8.28 12.32
N LYS A 14 6.64 8.10 11.10
CA LYS A 14 6.02 7.25 10.07
C LYS A 14 6.81 5.98 9.72
N ASP A 15 7.80 5.60 10.53
CA ASP A 15 8.58 4.36 10.34
C ASP A 15 8.28 3.26 11.38
N ARG A 16 7.47 3.55 12.41
CA ARG A 16 7.10 2.53 13.44
C ARG A 16 5.90 1.65 13.06
N GLN A 17 5.01 2.11 12.17
CA GLN A 17 3.80 1.35 11.81
C GLN A 17 4.05 0.23 10.79
N PHE A 18 5.14 0.30 10.01
CA PHE A 18 5.46 -0.76 9.04
C PHE A 18 5.91 -2.06 9.74
N PHE A 19 6.57 -1.94 10.90
CA PHE A 19 7.09 -3.08 11.64
C PHE A 19 6.00 -3.87 12.39
N GLU A 20 4.95 -3.21 12.87
CA GLU A 20 3.84 -3.84 13.59
C GLU A 20 2.84 -4.54 12.65
N ILE A 21 2.57 -3.96 11.47
CA ILE A 21 1.72 -4.62 10.45
C ILE A 21 2.39 -5.89 9.92
N ALA A 22 3.73 -5.88 9.77
CA ALA A 22 4.50 -7.07 9.36
C ALA A 22 4.45 -8.19 10.41
N ARG A 23 4.51 -7.86 11.71
CA ARG A 23 4.35 -8.84 12.80
C ARG A 23 2.92 -9.40 12.89
N PHE A 24 1.91 -8.57 12.66
CA PHE A 24 0.52 -9.00 12.68
C PHE A 24 0.18 -9.96 11.53
N LEU A 25 0.68 -9.70 10.32
CA LEU A 25 0.46 -10.57 9.16
C LEU A 25 1.12 -11.95 9.33
N ILE A 26 2.33 -12.02 9.90
CA ILE A 26 3.04 -13.28 10.17
C ILE A 26 2.29 -14.16 11.20
N ARG A 27 1.58 -13.54 12.15
CA ARG A 27 0.80 -14.26 13.18
C ARG A 27 -0.57 -14.73 12.72
N VAL A 28 -1.14 -14.12 11.67
CA VAL A 28 -2.43 -14.52 11.08
C VAL A 28 -2.27 -15.70 10.10
N ILE A 29 -1.15 -15.76 9.35
CA ILE A 29 -0.89 -16.84 8.38
C ILE A 29 -0.63 -18.20 9.06
N SER A 30 -0.20 -18.20 10.33
CA SER A 30 0.10 -19.43 11.09
C SER A 30 -1.11 -20.04 11.83
N ARG A 31 -2.33 -19.53 11.64
CA ARG A 31 -3.55 -19.99 12.35
C ARG A 31 -4.66 -20.57 11.46
N VAL A 32 -4.43 -20.76 10.16
CA VAL A 32 -5.44 -21.36 9.27
C VAL A 32 -5.32 -22.90 9.30
N PRO A 33 -6.31 -23.63 9.85
CA PRO A 33 -6.35 -25.08 9.77
C PRO A 33 -6.71 -25.51 8.35
N VAL A 34 -5.90 -26.41 7.78
CA VAL A 34 -6.11 -26.97 6.43
C VAL A 34 -7.09 -28.14 6.52
N PRO A 35 -8.22 -28.14 5.78
CA PRO A 35 -9.19 -29.23 5.81
C PRO A 35 -8.71 -30.43 4.97
N SER A 36 -8.82 -31.61 5.57
CA SER A 36 -8.46 -32.91 5.04
C SER A 36 -9.69 -33.66 4.49
N TYR A 37 -9.71 -33.90 3.17
CA TYR A 37 -10.51 -34.91 2.46
C TYR A 37 -9.66 -35.33 1.23
N GLY A 38 -9.35 -36.58 0.90
CA GLY A 38 -10.00 -37.86 1.18
C GLY A 38 -10.36 -38.53 -0.14
N PHE A 39 -9.37 -38.97 -0.93
CA PHE A 39 -9.56 -39.78 -2.15
C PHE A 39 -8.88 -41.14 -1.93
N GLN A 40 -9.67 -42.16 -1.57
CA GLN A 40 -9.29 -43.57 -1.52
C GLN A 40 -9.37 -44.14 -2.95
N HIS A 41 -8.45 -44.95 -3.46
CA HIS A 41 -8.32 -46.36 -3.08
C HIS A 41 -7.01 -46.98 -3.64
N VAL A 42 -6.34 -47.79 -2.80
CA VAL A 42 -5.30 -48.83 -3.02
C VAL A 42 -3.93 -48.43 -3.61
N SER A 43 -2.91 -48.36 -2.74
CA SER A 43 -1.99 -49.50 -2.52
C SER A 43 -0.98 -49.12 -1.43
N LEU A 44 -0.62 -50.12 -0.63
CA LEU A 44 0.18 -49.99 0.58
C LEU A 44 1.54 -49.29 0.33
N CYS A 45 1.92 -48.38 1.24
CA CYS A 45 3.08 -48.53 2.13
C CYS A 45 3.51 -47.16 2.72
N PHE A 46 3.18 -46.96 4.00
CA PHE A 46 4.06 -46.44 5.05
C PHE A 46 5.13 -45.40 4.65
N VAL A 47 4.90 -44.11 4.95
CA VAL A 47 5.94 -43.08 4.91
C VAL A 47 6.68 -43.08 6.26
N PRO A 48 7.97 -43.45 6.32
CA PRO A 48 8.82 -43.03 7.43
C PRO A 48 9.28 -41.59 7.20
N VAL A 49 9.36 -40.83 8.28
CA VAL A 49 10.04 -39.53 8.34
C VAL A 49 11.47 -39.70 7.82
N CYS A 50 11.72 -39.28 6.58
CA CYS A 50 13.07 -39.29 6.02
C CYS A 50 13.78 -37.99 6.42
N ARG A 51 14.43 -38.07 7.57
CA ARG A 51 15.50 -37.17 8.02
C ARG A 51 16.61 -37.24 6.95
N PHE A 52 16.62 -36.31 6.00
CA PHE A 52 17.71 -36.20 5.04
C PHE A 52 18.99 -35.80 5.78
N THR A 53 19.80 -36.79 6.11
CA THR A 53 21.21 -36.59 6.38
C THR A 53 21.85 -36.08 5.09
N MET A 54 22.45 -34.90 5.15
CA MET A 54 23.24 -34.39 4.03
C MET A 54 24.50 -35.25 3.90
N ALA A 55 24.51 -36.18 2.94
CA ALA A 55 25.73 -36.83 2.51
C ALA A 55 26.69 -35.75 1.94
N PRO A 56 27.99 -35.77 2.28
CA PRO A 56 28.94 -34.83 1.72
C PRO A 56 29.06 -35.11 0.22
N LYS A 57 28.51 -34.23 -0.62
CA LYS A 57 28.69 -34.33 -2.07
C LYS A 57 30.16 -34.07 -2.39
N GLU A 58 30.78 -35.05 -3.04
CA GLU A 58 32.12 -35.00 -3.58
C GLU A 58 32.36 -33.68 -4.34
N LYS A 59 33.53 -33.10 -4.09
CA LYS A 59 33.99 -31.85 -4.71
C LYS A 59 34.24 -32.10 -6.20
N LYS A 60 33.21 -31.92 -7.03
CA LYS A 60 33.44 -31.76 -8.47
C LYS A 60 34.21 -30.46 -8.71
N THR A 61 35.18 -30.53 -9.62
CA THR A 61 36.10 -29.45 -9.97
C THR A 61 35.35 -28.17 -10.35
N LYS A 62 35.92 -27.01 -10.00
CA LYS A 62 35.32 -25.66 -10.12
C LYS A 62 34.77 -25.35 -11.53
N GLU A 63 35.31 -26.01 -12.55
CA GLU A 63 34.96 -25.80 -13.96
C GLU A 63 33.58 -26.37 -14.33
N GLN A 64 33.18 -27.50 -13.74
CA GLN A 64 31.87 -28.11 -14.00
C GLN A 64 30.72 -27.35 -13.30
N ILE A 65 31.02 -26.71 -12.16
CA ILE A 65 30.06 -25.86 -11.45
C ILE A 65 29.85 -24.53 -12.21
N ALA A 66 30.92 -23.98 -12.80
CA ALA A 66 30.82 -22.79 -13.65
C ALA A 66 30.06 -23.07 -14.95
N ALA A 67 30.27 -24.23 -15.59
CA ALA A 67 29.54 -24.61 -16.80
C ALA A 67 28.03 -24.85 -16.53
N ALA A 68 27.68 -25.46 -15.40
CA ALA A 68 26.28 -25.65 -15.00
C ALA A 68 25.60 -24.33 -14.59
N ALA A 69 26.34 -23.38 -14.01
CA ALA A 69 25.83 -22.04 -13.70
C ALA A 69 25.68 -21.14 -14.95
N ALA A 70 26.51 -21.34 -15.98
CA ALA A 70 26.44 -20.61 -17.24
C ALA A 70 25.35 -21.15 -18.18
N ALA A 71 25.06 -22.46 -18.15
CA ALA A 71 24.00 -23.08 -18.96
C ALA A 71 22.57 -22.76 -18.47
N GLY A 72 22.42 -22.20 -17.26
CA GLY A 72 21.14 -21.87 -16.64
C GLY A 72 20.64 -20.43 -16.87
N SER A 73 21.19 -19.68 -17.83
CA SER A 73 20.91 -18.25 -17.96
C SER A 73 20.38 -17.84 -19.34
N ARG A 74 19.24 -17.14 -19.31
CA ARG A 74 18.77 -16.20 -20.35
C ARG A 74 18.16 -16.76 -21.63
N LYS A 75 17.33 -17.81 -21.54
CA LYS A 75 16.25 -17.96 -22.52
C LYS A 75 15.25 -16.81 -22.29
N ASN A 76 15.21 -15.84 -23.20
CA ASN A 76 14.31 -14.69 -23.14
C ASN A 76 12.88 -15.17 -22.90
N LYS A 77 12.41 -15.11 -21.65
CA LYS A 77 11.05 -15.51 -21.29
C LYS A 77 10.13 -14.51 -21.97
N LYS A 78 9.45 -14.95 -23.03
CA LYS A 78 8.56 -14.11 -23.83
C LYS A 78 7.55 -13.47 -22.89
N LYS A 79 7.64 -12.15 -22.71
CA LYS A 79 6.68 -11.38 -21.94
C LYS A 79 5.40 -11.30 -22.77
N TRP A 80 4.49 -12.23 -22.52
CA TRP A 80 3.23 -12.40 -23.27
C TRP A 80 2.38 -11.12 -23.25
N SER A 81 2.56 -10.27 -22.25
CA SER A 81 1.92 -8.96 -22.19
C SER A 81 2.93 -7.85 -21.96
N LYS A 82 3.07 -6.96 -22.96
CA LYS A 82 3.58 -5.61 -22.73
C LYS A 82 2.42 -4.80 -22.20
N GLY A 83 2.41 -4.53 -20.90
CA GLY A 83 1.33 -3.76 -20.26
C GLY A 83 1.17 -2.40 -20.95
N LYS A 84 -0.07 -2.05 -21.30
CA LYS A 84 -0.40 -0.69 -21.76
C LYS A 84 -0.21 0.26 -20.59
N SER A 85 0.83 1.09 -20.64
CA SER A 85 1.01 2.17 -19.67
C SER A 85 0.05 3.30 -20.01
N LYS A 86 -0.86 3.62 -19.08
CA LYS A 86 -1.57 4.90 -19.13
C LYS A 86 -0.60 6.00 -18.71
N ASP A 87 -0.64 7.14 -19.40
CA ASP A 87 0.19 8.29 -19.06
C ASP A 87 -0.10 8.77 -17.64
N LYS A 88 0.97 9.20 -16.96
CA LYS A 88 0.92 9.63 -15.57
C LYS A 88 0.20 10.97 -15.50
N LEU A 89 -0.82 11.05 -14.65
CA LEU A 89 -1.47 12.33 -14.34
C LEU A 89 -0.52 13.19 -13.49
N ASN A 90 -0.30 14.42 -13.93
CA ASN A 90 0.56 15.38 -13.23
C ASN A 90 -0.30 16.22 -12.27
N HIS A 91 -0.11 16.01 -10.97
CA HIS A 91 -0.79 16.74 -9.91
C HIS A 91 0.07 17.88 -9.37
N SER A 92 -0.54 19.03 -9.11
CA SER A 92 0.15 20.17 -8.51
C SER A 92 0.55 19.89 -7.05
N VAL A 93 1.76 20.33 -6.69
CA VAL A 93 2.39 20.10 -5.37
C VAL A 93 2.24 21.30 -4.43
N LEU A 94 1.88 22.47 -4.96
CA LEU A 94 1.72 23.72 -4.22
C LEU A 94 0.30 24.26 -4.41
N PHE A 95 -0.18 25.02 -3.43
CA PHE A 95 -1.42 25.78 -3.55
C PHE A 95 -1.15 27.16 -4.13
N ASP A 96 -1.84 27.47 -5.23
CA ASP A 96 -1.91 28.81 -5.79
C ASP A 96 -3.11 29.55 -5.22
N LYS A 97 -3.05 30.89 -5.23
CA LYS A 97 -4.17 31.73 -4.78
C LYS A 97 -5.49 31.35 -5.47
N ALA A 98 -5.47 31.18 -6.78
CA ALA A 98 -6.64 30.77 -7.55
C ALA A 98 -7.18 29.37 -7.16
N THR A 99 -6.33 28.44 -6.75
CA THR A 99 -6.77 27.09 -6.32
C THR A 99 -7.35 27.10 -4.91
N TYR A 100 -6.92 28.04 -4.08
CA TYR A 100 -7.46 28.24 -2.74
C TYR A 100 -8.90 28.75 -2.78
N ASP A 101 -9.21 29.67 -3.69
CA ASP A 101 -10.57 30.17 -3.86
C ASP A 101 -11.52 29.06 -4.35
N LYS A 102 -11.03 28.21 -5.26
CA LYS A 102 -11.75 27.01 -5.72
C LYS A 102 -11.98 25.99 -4.61
N LEU A 103 -11.02 25.80 -3.70
CA LEU A 103 -11.17 24.90 -2.54
C LEU A 103 -12.37 25.28 -1.69
N LEU A 104 -12.53 26.58 -1.39
CA LEU A 104 -13.62 27.08 -0.55
C LEU A 104 -14.98 26.92 -1.24
N ALA A 105 -15.04 27.08 -2.57
CA ALA A 105 -16.29 26.95 -3.31
C ALA A 105 -16.66 25.49 -3.65
N ASP A 106 -15.71 24.64 -4.03
CA ASP A 106 -15.99 23.34 -4.64
C ASP A 106 -16.14 22.21 -3.61
N ILE A 107 -15.42 22.28 -2.49
CA ILE A 107 -15.45 21.22 -1.48
C ILE A 107 -16.78 21.16 -0.72
N PRO A 108 -17.38 22.27 -0.28
CA PRO A 108 -18.69 22.23 0.39
C PRO A 108 -19.84 21.81 -0.53
N LYS A 109 -19.71 22.01 -1.86
CA LYS A 109 -20.72 21.58 -2.84
C LYS A 109 -20.80 20.05 -2.94
N ALA A 110 -19.68 19.35 -2.78
CA ALA A 110 -19.61 17.91 -2.92
C ALA A 110 -20.33 17.19 -1.76
N ARG A 111 -21.08 16.12 -2.08
CA ARG A 111 -21.73 15.28 -1.06
C ARG A 111 -20.71 14.48 -0.24
N LEU A 112 -19.69 13.93 -0.92
CA LEU A 112 -18.65 13.10 -0.31
C LEU A 112 -17.32 13.84 -0.38
N ILE A 113 -16.69 14.00 0.79
CA ILE A 113 -15.42 14.71 0.93
C ILE A 113 -14.37 13.71 1.42
N THR A 114 -13.47 13.33 0.51
CA THR A 114 -12.37 12.41 0.74
C THR A 114 -11.12 12.94 0.04
N PRO A 115 -9.90 12.51 0.41
CA PRO A 115 -8.69 12.95 -0.29
C PRO A 115 -8.73 12.70 -1.80
N HIS A 116 -9.47 11.67 -2.25
CA HIS A 116 -9.69 11.38 -3.66
C HIS A 116 -10.61 12.41 -4.34
N THR A 117 -11.71 12.83 -3.68
CA THR A 117 -12.59 13.82 -4.29
C THR A 117 -11.90 15.17 -4.44
N VAL A 118 -11.03 15.56 -3.50
CA VAL A 118 -10.23 16.79 -3.61
C VAL A 118 -9.26 16.73 -4.79
N CYS A 119 -8.54 15.61 -4.98
CA CYS A 119 -7.58 15.51 -6.10
C CYS A 119 -8.28 15.47 -7.46
N GLU A 120 -9.50 14.95 -7.52
CA GLU A 120 -10.31 14.95 -8.75
C GLU A 120 -10.69 16.37 -9.20
N ARG A 121 -11.13 17.22 -8.26
CA ARG A 121 -11.59 18.59 -8.54
C ARG A 121 -10.44 19.55 -8.83
N LEU A 122 -9.43 19.58 -7.95
CA LEU A 122 -8.41 20.62 -7.95
C LEU A 122 -7.10 20.20 -8.61
N LYS A 123 -6.99 18.92 -9.01
CA LYS A 123 -5.77 18.33 -9.59
C LYS A 123 -4.52 18.49 -8.71
N VAL A 124 -4.71 18.46 -7.39
CA VAL A 124 -3.62 18.54 -6.40
C VAL A 124 -3.27 17.16 -5.82
N ASN A 125 -2.06 17.06 -5.26
CA ASN A 125 -1.62 15.84 -4.58
C ASN A 125 -2.47 15.49 -3.34
N ALA A 126 -2.62 14.19 -3.08
CA ALA A 126 -3.38 13.69 -1.93
C ALA A 126 -2.79 14.13 -0.56
N SER A 127 -1.50 14.45 -0.50
CA SER A 127 -0.87 15.01 0.70
C SER A 127 -1.42 16.40 1.06
N LEU A 128 -1.59 17.26 0.05
CA LEU A 128 -2.22 18.57 0.21
C LEU A 128 -3.70 18.44 0.54
N ALA A 129 -4.40 17.51 -0.12
CA ALA A 129 -5.81 17.25 0.16
C ALA A 129 -6.08 16.91 1.63
N ARG A 130 -5.20 16.09 2.25
CA ARG A 130 -5.28 15.77 3.68
C ARG A 130 -5.11 17.00 4.57
N GLN A 131 -4.26 17.94 4.18
CA GLN A 131 -4.08 19.20 4.90
C GLN A 131 -5.26 20.15 4.69
N ALA A 132 -5.78 20.27 3.46
CA ALA A 132 -6.93 21.10 3.15
C ALA A 132 -8.19 20.64 3.89
N ILE A 133 -8.42 19.32 4.00
CA ILE A 133 -9.54 18.78 4.78
C ILE A 133 -9.41 19.14 6.27
N ARG A 134 -8.19 19.10 6.83
CA ARG A 134 -7.96 19.52 8.22
C ARG A 134 -8.29 21.01 8.40
N TYR A 135 -7.82 21.85 7.48
CA TYR A 135 -8.12 23.28 7.48
C TYR A 135 -9.63 23.56 7.41
N LEU A 136 -10.34 22.95 6.45
CA LEU A 136 -11.78 23.12 6.29
C LEU A 136 -12.59 22.61 7.49
N LYS A 137 -12.10 21.56 8.16
CA LYS A 137 -12.68 21.06 9.41
C LYS A 137 -12.49 22.08 10.54
N ASP A 138 -11.31 22.67 10.64
CA ASP A 138 -11.00 23.69 11.65
C ASP A 138 -11.81 24.99 11.40
N GLN A 139 -12.10 25.31 10.13
CA GLN A 139 -13.01 26.39 9.74
C GLN A 139 -14.50 26.06 9.93
N GLY A 140 -14.87 24.79 10.19
CA GLY A 140 -16.27 24.38 10.41
C GLY A 140 -17.14 24.23 9.16
N LEU A 141 -16.55 24.26 7.96
CA LEU A 141 -17.29 24.12 6.68
C LEU A 141 -17.72 22.68 6.39
N ILE A 142 -17.01 21.71 6.97
CA ILE A 142 -17.21 20.28 6.74
C ILE A 142 -17.36 19.55 8.07
N LYS A 143 -18.19 18.51 8.07
CA LYS A 143 -18.43 17.67 9.26
C LYS A 143 -17.86 16.28 9.04
N ILE A 144 -17.28 15.72 10.11
CA ILE A 144 -16.81 14.34 10.09
C ILE A 144 -18.00 13.39 10.08
N VAL A 145 -17.89 12.28 9.34
CA VAL A 145 -18.89 11.21 9.39
C VAL A 145 -18.41 10.15 10.37
N GLY A 146 -19.16 9.96 11.44
CA GLY A 146 -18.84 8.96 12.48
C GLY A 146 -17.54 9.27 13.23
N GLU A 147 -16.82 8.21 13.60
CA GLU A 147 -15.56 8.30 14.36
C GLU A 147 -14.36 8.58 13.45
N HIS A 148 -13.35 9.26 14.01
CA HIS A 148 -12.15 9.60 13.26
C HIS A 148 -11.23 8.38 13.06
N HIS A 149 -11.13 7.90 11.81
CA HIS A 149 -10.19 6.87 11.43
C HIS A 149 -8.87 7.46 10.87
N HIS A 150 -7.73 6.89 11.26
CA HIS A 150 -6.41 7.43 10.89
C HIS A 150 -6.05 7.22 9.41
N SER A 151 -6.58 6.18 8.76
CA SER A 151 -6.28 5.85 7.37
C SER A 151 -7.32 6.37 6.36
N GLN A 152 -8.57 6.54 6.80
CA GLN A 152 -9.72 6.91 5.95
C GLN A 152 -10.30 8.23 6.43
N TYR A 153 -10.29 9.22 5.55
CA TYR A 153 -10.83 10.56 5.80
C TYR A 153 -12.18 10.65 5.10
N ILE A 154 -13.26 10.54 5.86
CA ILE A 154 -14.63 10.60 5.35
C ILE A 154 -15.33 11.79 6.01
N TYR A 155 -15.65 12.77 5.17
CA TYR A 155 -16.33 14.00 5.58
C TYR A 155 -17.55 14.21 4.69
N THR A 156 -18.50 14.96 5.20
CA THR A 156 -19.67 15.44 4.45
C THR A 156 -19.74 16.95 4.53
N ARG A 157 -20.44 17.54 3.55
CA ARG A 157 -20.79 18.96 3.61
C ARG A 157 -21.58 19.27 4.88
N ASN A 158 -21.35 20.44 5.46
CA ASN A 158 -22.16 20.88 6.57
C ASN A 158 -23.60 21.19 6.06
N THR A 159 -24.60 20.67 6.77
CA THR A 159 -26.03 20.84 6.41
C THR A 159 -26.70 21.95 7.22
N SER A 160 -25.95 22.59 8.11
CA SER A 160 -26.40 23.70 8.96
C SER A 160 -26.04 25.08 8.40
N ALA A 161 -25.61 25.13 7.14
CA ALA A 161 -25.31 26.35 6.39
C ALA A 161 -26.40 26.60 5.35
#